data_AF-A0A8X6YK98-F1
#
_entry.id   AF-A0A8X6YK98-F1
#
_cell.length_a   1.000
_cell.length_b   1.000
_cell.length_c   1.000
_cell.angle_alpha   90.00
_cell.angle_beta   90.00
_cell.angle_gamma   90.00
#
_symmetry.space_group_name_H-M   'P 1'
#
loop_
_entity.id
_entity.type
_entity.pdbx_description
1 polymer ?
#
loop_
_entity_poly.entity_id
_entity_poly.type
_entity_poly.pdbx_seq_one_letter_code
_entity_poly.pdbx_strand_id
1 'polypeptide(L)'
;MLHYFNYLKFNLDDAVQRTNPDTVKEPTVADNSLEERMRAAFVTAGLLEPDEEESKSEDDEITQELKKIQAALIPVQEYNRIQKEKLLALAKAEMAKQEVKKKLQEHDAKVMEIYRTVAAARENKTMNKNLEDQVKKIVRERKKLEEKLSQMQ
;
A
#
# COMPACT_ATOMS: atom_id res chain seq x y z
N MET A 1 10.28 0.04 -16.26
CA MET A 1 11.61 0.48 -15.75
C MET A 1 12.76 -0.39 -16.27
N LEU A 2 12.80 -0.71 -17.57
CA LEU A 2 13.96 -1.35 -18.22
C LEU A 2 14.38 -0.62 -19.52
N HIS A 3 13.70 0.48 -19.87
CA HIS A 3 13.96 1.27 -21.07
C HIS A 3 14.92 2.46 -20.84
N TYR A 4 15.34 2.73 -19.61
CA TYR A 4 16.21 3.88 -19.29
C TYR A 4 17.70 3.52 -19.22
N PHE A 5 18.06 2.24 -19.25
CA PHE A 5 19.45 1.78 -19.10
C PHE A 5 20.20 1.54 -20.42
N ASN A 6 19.55 1.74 -21.58
CA ASN A 6 20.14 1.42 -22.89
C ASN A 6 20.52 2.64 -23.74
N TYR A 7 20.38 3.86 -23.24
CA TYR A 7 20.72 5.08 -24.00
C TYR A 7 22.13 5.63 -23.72
N LEU A 8 22.91 5.00 -22.85
CA LEU A 8 24.24 5.47 -22.44
C LEU A 8 25.39 4.51 -22.83
N LYS A 9 25.12 3.53 -23.71
CA LYS A 9 26.12 2.54 -24.14
C LYS A 9 26.37 2.51 -25.64
N PHE A 10 26.12 3.62 -26.32
CA PHE A 10 26.51 3.80 -27.72
C PHE A 10 27.29 5.10 -27.85
N ASN A 11 28.47 5.00 -28.48
CA ASN A 11 29.38 6.07 -28.90
C ASN A 11 30.49 6.48 -27.92
N LEU A 12 31.30 5.52 -27.46
CA LEU A 12 32.65 5.83 -26.99
C LEU A 12 33.78 5.13 -27.78
N ASP A 13 33.45 4.46 -28.90
CA ASP A 13 34.44 3.70 -29.68
C ASP A 13 34.72 4.25 -31.10
N ASP A 14 34.06 5.33 -31.54
CA ASP A 14 34.03 5.70 -32.97
C ASP A 14 34.69 7.04 -33.35
N ALA A 15 35.64 7.55 -32.57
CA ALA A 15 36.39 8.75 -32.99
C ALA A 15 37.88 8.70 -32.66
N VAL A 16 38.53 7.56 -32.92
CA VAL A 16 39.98 7.48 -33.04
C VAL A 16 40.31 7.19 -34.50
N GLN A 17 40.59 8.23 -35.30
CA GLN A 17 41.66 8.26 -36.30
C GLN A 17 41.67 9.53 -37.19
N ARG A 18 42.89 10.05 -37.41
CA ARG A 18 43.38 10.91 -38.52
C ARG A 18 43.14 12.42 -38.31
N THR A 19 44.11 13.34 -38.44
CA THR A 19 45.46 13.36 -39.04
C THR A 19 46.27 14.50 -38.39
N ASN A 20 47.57 14.31 -38.18
CA ASN A 20 48.52 15.43 -37.97
C ASN A 20 48.66 16.25 -39.26
N PRO A 21 48.84 17.58 -39.15
CA PRO A 21 49.93 18.21 -39.85
C PRO A 21 50.78 19.14 -38.97
N ASP A 22 51.97 19.38 -39.48
CA ASP A 22 53.17 19.94 -38.84
C ASP A 22 53.09 21.39 -38.32
N THR A 23 53.87 21.61 -37.25
CA THR A 23 54.67 22.80 -36.89
C THR A 23 54.03 24.19 -36.87
N VAL A 24 53.95 24.78 -35.68
CA VAL A 24 54.66 26.03 -35.32
C VAL A 24 54.99 25.97 -33.81
N LYS A 25 56.27 26.08 -33.45
CA LYS A 25 56.70 26.35 -32.08
C LYS A 25 56.77 27.87 -31.91
N GLU A 26 55.88 28.43 -31.11
CA GLU A 26 55.91 29.83 -30.67
C GLU A 26 55.64 29.92 -29.15
N PRO A 27 56.06 31.02 -28.50
CA PRO A 27 56.97 30.97 -27.36
C PRO A 27 56.30 30.68 -26.02
N THR A 28 57.09 30.07 -25.15
CA THR A 28 56.86 29.88 -23.71
C THR A 28 56.39 31.16 -23.02
N VAL A 29 55.14 31.16 -22.57
CA VAL A 29 54.68 31.96 -21.43
C VAL A 29 54.18 30.95 -20.41
N ALA A 30 54.90 30.84 -19.31
CA ALA A 30 54.37 30.21 -18.11
C ALA A 30 53.24 31.12 -17.62
N ASP A 31 52.01 30.79 -17.96
CA ASP A 31 50.81 31.33 -17.34
C ASP A 31 49.73 30.27 -17.54
N ASN A 32 49.11 29.87 -16.43
CA ASN A 32 48.09 28.83 -16.33
C ASN A 32 47.16 28.82 -17.55
N SER A 33 46.82 27.63 -18.04
CA SER A 33 45.97 27.48 -19.23
C SER A 33 44.69 28.31 -19.11
N LEU A 34 44.11 28.75 -20.24
CA LEU A 34 42.86 29.54 -20.21
C LEU A 34 41.79 28.85 -19.35
N GLU A 35 41.74 27.51 -19.40
CA GLU A 35 40.86 26.71 -18.58
C GLU A 35 41.11 26.89 -17.07
N GLU A 36 42.37 26.83 -16.61
CA GLU A 36 42.73 27.06 -15.21
C GLU A 36 42.39 28.47 -14.74
N ARG A 37 42.61 29.49 -15.60
CA ARG A 37 42.25 30.87 -15.30
C ARG A 37 40.73 31.08 -15.22
N MET A 38 39.98 30.44 -16.11
CA MET A 38 38.52 30.50 -16.07
C MET A 38 37.98 29.79 -14.84
N ARG A 39 38.52 28.62 -14.47
CA ARG A 39 38.18 27.93 -13.22
C ARG A 39 38.46 28.82 -12.00
N ALA A 40 39.66 29.39 -11.89
CA ALA A 40 40.01 30.27 -10.78
C ALA A 40 39.09 31.51 -10.71
N ALA A 41 38.73 32.11 -11.85
CA ALA A 41 37.80 33.24 -11.90
C ALA A 41 36.39 32.85 -11.46
N PHE A 42 35.91 31.66 -11.84
CA PHE A 42 34.61 31.17 -11.38
C PHE A 42 34.60 30.80 -9.90
N VAL A 43 35.70 30.27 -9.37
CA VAL A 43 35.86 30.06 -7.91
C VAL A 43 35.84 31.39 -7.16
N THR A 44 36.59 32.38 -7.66
CA THR A 44 36.64 33.72 -7.06
C THR A 44 35.28 34.43 -7.10
N ALA A 45 34.50 34.21 -8.15
CA ALA A 45 33.14 34.74 -8.28
C ALA A 45 32.10 33.97 -7.45
N GLY A 46 32.50 32.87 -6.78
CA GLY A 46 31.61 31.99 -6.01
C GLY A 46 30.67 31.14 -6.88
N LEU A 47 31.01 30.95 -8.15
CA LEU A 47 30.24 30.14 -9.12
C LEU A 47 30.69 28.67 -9.15
N LEU A 48 31.94 28.42 -8.79
CA LEU A 48 32.52 27.10 -8.61
C LEU A 48 33.08 27.02 -7.20
N GLU A 49 32.94 25.87 -6.54
CA GLU A 49 33.70 25.62 -5.33
C GLU A 49 35.15 25.30 -5.73
N PRO A 50 36.15 25.61 -4.88
CA PRO A 50 37.51 25.14 -5.10
C PRO A 50 37.46 23.62 -5.30
N ASP A 51 38.38 23.04 -6.07
CA ASP A 51 38.50 21.58 -6.18
C ASP A 51 38.92 21.02 -4.80
N GLU A 52 37.95 20.91 -3.89
CA GLU A 52 38.07 20.18 -2.65
C GLU A 52 38.02 18.70 -3.06
N GLU A 53 39.14 18.00 -2.86
CA GLU A 53 39.16 16.54 -2.86
C GLU A 53 37.92 16.07 -2.10
N GLU A 54 37.03 15.34 -2.78
CA GLU A 54 35.77 14.76 -2.27
C GLU A 54 35.82 14.62 -0.75
N SER A 55 35.47 15.71 -0.05
CA SER A 55 35.38 15.64 1.39
C SER A 55 34.12 14.82 1.55
N LYS A 56 34.35 13.54 1.89
CA LYS A 56 33.31 12.60 2.22
C LYS A 56 32.45 13.25 3.29
N SER A 57 31.39 13.90 2.83
CA SER A 57 30.25 14.34 3.61
C SER A 57 29.49 13.07 4.05
N GLU A 58 30.16 12.24 4.85
CA GLU A 58 29.54 11.14 5.57
C GLU A 58 28.51 11.66 6.60
N ASP A 59 28.53 12.98 6.88
CA ASP A 59 27.64 13.70 7.78
C ASP A 59 26.91 14.88 7.09
N ASP A 60 26.19 14.62 6.00
CA ASP A 60 25.14 15.55 5.56
C ASP A 60 24.02 15.58 6.61
N GLU A 61 23.94 16.65 7.38
CA GLU A 61 22.95 16.91 8.43
C GLU A 61 21.51 16.70 7.90
N ILE A 62 21.25 17.09 6.64
CA ILE A 62 19.96 16.91 6.00
C ILE A 62 19.65 15.42 5.85
N THR A 63 20.63 14.64 5.37
CA THR A 63 20.49 13.18 5.24
C THR A 63 20.28 12.51 6.61
N GLN A 64 20.93 12.97 7.67
CA GLN A 64 20.73 12.42 9.02
C GLN A 64 19.32 12.72 9.57
N GLU A 65 18.84 13.95 9.42
CA GLU A 65 17.49 14.32 9.88
C GLU A 65 16.41 13.60 9.05
N LEU A 66 16.63 13.42 7.75
CA LEU A 66 15.77 12.58 6.90
C LEU A 66 15.72 11.13 7.40
N LYS A 67 16.86 10.52 7.71
CA LYS A 67 16.92 9.15 8.27
C LYS A 67 16.18 9.05 9.61
N LYS A 68 16.33 10.04 10.48
CA LYS A 68 15.65 10.10 11.78
C LYS A 68 14.12 10.21 11.63
N ILE A 69 13.65 11.09 10.73
CA ILE A 69 12.22 11.22 10.44
C ILE A 69 11.68 9.93 9.82
N GLN A 70 12.40 9.32 8.87
CA GLN A 70 12.03 8.03 8.29
C GLN A 70 11.95 6.92 9.34
N ALA A 71 12.92 6.85 10.25
CA ALA A 71 12.95 5.89 11.34
C ALA A 71 11.76 6.07 12.30
N ALA A 72 11.28 7.30 12.51
CA ALA A 72 10.07 7.56 13.27
C ALA A 72 8.77 7.25 12.49
N LEU A 73 8.77 7.50 11.17
CA LEU A 73 7.58 7.35 10.31
C LEU A 73 7.27 5.88 9.99
N ILE A 74 8.28 5.06 9.69
CA ILE A 74 8.11 3.66 9.28
C ILE A 74 7.33 2.83 10.31
N PRO A 75 7.65 2.87 11.62
CA PRO A 75 6.90 2.13 12.63
C PRO A 75 5.45 2.58 12.74
N VAL A 76 5.18 3.88 12.60
CA VAL A 76 3.82 4.43 12.64
C VAL A 76 3.01 3.98 11.43
N GLN A 77 3.62 3.98 10.24
CA GLN A 77 2.98 3.47 9.03
C GLN A 77 2.63 2.00 9.15
N GLU A 78 3.56 1.17 9.64
CA GLU A 78 3.34 -0.26 9.81
C GLU A 78 2.28 -0.55 10.87
N TYR A 79 2.33 0.15 12.01
CA TYR A 79 1.29 0.08 13.03
C TYR A 79 -0.09 0.41 12.43
N ASN A 80 -0.19 1.52 11.70
CA ASN A 80 -1.45 1.94 11.08
C ASN A 80 -1.94 0.92 10.04
N ARG A 81 -1.05 0.32 9.26
CA ARG A 81 -1.40 -0.75 8.31
C ARG A 81 -2.00 -1.95 9.04
N ILE A 82 -1.32 -2.44 10.08
CA ILE A 82 -1.78 -3.56 10.90
C ILE A 82 -3.13 -3.25 11.55
N GLN A 83 -3.31 -2.06 12.13
CA GLN A 83 -4.58 -1.68 12.75
C GLN A 83 -5.72 -1.60 11.74
N LYS A 84 -5.47 -1.06 10.53
CA LYS A 84 -6.48 -1.02 9.46
C LYS A 84 -6.89 -2.42 9.03
N GLU A 85 -5.94 -3.33 8.85
CA GLU A 85 -6.24 -4.72 8.49
C GLU A 85 -7.04 -5.43 9.58
N LYS A 86 -6.65 -5.27 10.85
CA LYS A 86 -7.38 -5.80 11.99
C LYS A 86 -8.81 -5.24 12.06
N LEU A 87 -8.97 -3.93 11.92
CA LEU A 87 -10.27 -3.28 11.95
C LEU A 87 -11.16 -3.75 10.80
N LEU A 88 -10.61 -3.90 9.59
CA LEU A 88 -11.33 -4.43 8.44
C LEU A 88 -11.80 -5.87 8.68
N ALA A 89 -10.95 -6.72 9.27
CA ALA A 89 -11.32 -8.08 9.61
C ALA A 89 -12.47 -8.12 10.63
N LEU A 90 -12.38 -7.30 11.69
CA LEU A 90 -13.43 -7.18 12.71
C LEU A 90 -14.75 -6.66 12.12
N ALA A 91 -14.69 -5.63 11.25
CA ALA A 91 -15.88 -5.09 10.59
C ALA A 91 -16.56 -6.14 9.71
N LYS A 92 -15.80 -6.91 8.93
CA LYS A 92 -16.34 -8.01 8.11
C LYS A 92 -16.98 -9.10 8.97
N ALA A 93 -16.35 -9.47 10.09
CA ALA A 93 -16.91 -10.45 11.02
C ALA A 93 -18.23 -9.97 11.64
N GLU A 94 -18.28 -8.71 12.09
CA GLU A 94 -19.50 -8.12 12.66
C GLU A 94 -20.60 -7.98 11.62
N MET A 95 -20.28 -7.57 10.38
CA MET A 95 -21.27 -7.56 9.28
C MET A 95 -21.88 -8.93 9.03
N ALA A 96 -21.04 -9.97 8.97
CA ALA A 96 -21.53 -11.34 8.79
C ALA A 96 -22.45 -11.77 9.95
N LYS A 97 -22.09 -11.39 11.19
CA LYS A 97 -22.89 -11.66 12.39
C LYS A 97 -24.25 -10.93 12.35
N GLN A 98 -24.26 -9.67 11.93
CA GLN A 98 -25.48 -8.87 11.77
C GLN A 98 -26.42 -9.48 10.72
N GLU A 99 -25.87 -10.01 9.62
CA GLU A 99 -26.71 -10.65 8.60
C GLU A 99 -27.37 -11.93 9.13
N VAL A 100 -26.66 -12.73 9.93
CA VAL A 100 -27.27 -13.90 10.59
C VAL A 100 -28.34 -13.47 11.60
N LYS A 101 -28.10 -12.42 12.40
CA LYS A 101 -29.11 -11.86 13.31
C LYS A 101 -30.36 -11.40 12.57
N LYS A 102 -30.21 -10.71 11.44
CA LYS A 102 -31.34 -10.27 10.61
C LYS A 102 -32.17 -11.46 10.10
N LYS A 103 -31.50 -12.50 9.57
CA LYS A 103 -32.17 -13.74 9.15
C LYS A 103 -32.88 -14.43 10.31
N LEU A 104 -32.28 -14.44 11.50
CA LEU A 104 -32.90 -15.00 12.70
C LEU A 104 -34.19 -14.24 13.07
N GLN A 105 -34.17 -12.91 13.05
CA GLN A 105 -35.36 -12.09 13.29
C GLN A 105 -36.48 -12.37 12.27
N GLU A 106 -36.16 -12.53 11.00
CA GLU A 106 -37.13 -12.92 9.96
C GLU A 106 -37.73 -14.31 10.24
N HIS A 107 -36.91 -15.26 10.72
CA HIS A 107 -37.39 -16.59 11.11
C HIS A 107 -38.22 -16.58 12.40
N ASP A 108 -37.89 -15.73 13.37
CA ASP A 108 -38.69 -15.53 14.58
C ASP A 108 -40.08 -14.99 14.23
N ALA A 109 -40.16 -14.04 13.29
CA ALA A 109 -41.45 -13.55 12.78
C ALA A 109 -42.27 -14.68 12.12
N LYS A 110 -41.64 -15.55 11.32
CA LYS A 110 -42.30 -16.73 10.73
C LYS A 110 -42.75 -17.74 11.79
N VAL A 111 -42.00 -17.91 12.89
CA VAL A 111 -42.41 -18.75 14.02
C VAL A 111 -43.68 -18.18 14.67
N MET A 112 -43.76 -16.86 14.86
CA MET A 112 -44.96 -16.23 15.41
C MET A 112 -46.16 -16.34 14.47
N GLU A 113 -45.95 -16.21 13.17
CA GLU A 113 -47.00 -16.40 12.16
C GLU A 113 -47.52 -17.84 12.15
N ILE A 114 -46.63 -18.83 12.03
CA ILE A 114 -47.04 -20.24 12.01
C ILE A 114 -47.69 -20.65 13.34
N TYR A 115 -47.26 -20.09 14.46
CA TYR A 115 -47.90 -20.31 15.76
C TYR A 115 -49.36 -19.85 15.74
N ARG A 116 -49.65 -18.65 15.22
CA ARG A 116 -51.03 -18.15 15.07
C ARG A 116 -51.86 -19.05 14.15
N THR A 117 -51.29 -19.48 13.02
CA THR A 117 -51.94 -20.42 12.11
C THR A 117 -52.24 -21.77 12.76
N VAL A 118 -51.30 -22.31 13.54
CA VAL A 118 -51.48 -23.57 14.29
C VAL A 118 -52.54 -23.42 15.38
N ALA A 119 -52.57 -22.30 16.10
CA ALA A 119 -53.60 -22.04 17.10
C ALA A 119 -55.01 -22.05 16.48
N ALA A 120 -55.20 -21.33 15.37
CA ALA A 120 -56.45 -21.33 14.62
C ALA A 120 -56.80 -22.71 14.06
N ALA A 121 -55.83 -23.46 13.53
CA ALA A 121 -56.07 -24.80 13.01
C ALA A 121 -56.44 -25.81 14.10
N ARG A 122 -55.91 -25.64 15.33
CA ARG A 122 -56.28 -26.45 16.49
C ARG A 122 -57.70 -26.18 16.95
N GLU A 123 -58.09 -24.90 17.01
CA GLU A 123 -59.45 -24.49 17.36
C GLU A 123 -60.48 -25.04 16.37
N ASN A 124 -60.19 -24.91 15.07
CA ASN A 124 -61.08 -25.37 14.00
C ASN A 124 -60.96 -26.88 13.68
N LYS A 125 -60.10 -27.63 14.38
CA LYS A 125 -59.79 -29.05 14.11
C LYS A 125 -59.38 -29.33 12.65
N THR A 126 -58.72 -28.36 12.00
CA THR A 126 -58.26 -28.43 10.59
C THR A 126 -56.75 -28.70 10.46
N MET A 127 -56.11 -29.13 11.54
CA MET A 127 -54.68 -29.44 11.56
C MET A 127 -54.35 -30.57 10.57
N ASN A 128 -53.31 -30.39 9.75
CA ASN A 128 -52.92 -31.34 8.71
C ASN A 128 -51.40 -31.55 8.66
N LYS A 129 -50.97 -32.63 7.98
CA LYS A 129 -49.56 -33.01 7.86
C LYS A 129 -48.69 -31.93 7.21
N ASN A 130 -49.22 -31.20 6.22
CA ASN A 130 -48.49 -30.12 5.58
C ASN A 130 -48.14 -29.00 6.57
N LEU A 131 -49.07 -28.63 7.46
CA LEU A 131 -48.84 -27.64 8.50
C LEU A 131 -47.81 -28.12 9.53
N GLU A 132 -47.87 -29.40 9.94
CA GLU A 132 -46.84 -29.98 10.81
C GLU A 132 -45.45 -29.92 10.19
N ASP A 133 -45.34 -30.26 8.89
CA ASP A 133 -44.06 -30.26 8.18
C ASP A 133 -43.51 -28.84 8.02
N GLN A 134 -44.37 -27.84 7.81
CA GLN A 134 -44.00 -26.42 7.83
C GLN A 134 -43.47 -25.98 9.20
N VAL A 135 -44.14 -26.34 10.30
CA VAL A 135 -43.67 -26.05 11.67
C VAL A 135 -42.30 -26.68 11.91
N LYS A 136 -42.15 -27.98 11.61
CA LYS A 136 -40.87 -28.70 11.75
C LYS A 136 -39.76 -28.07 10.91
N LYS A 137 -40.07 -27.54 9.73
CA LYS A 137 -39.10 -26.86 8.87
C LYS A 137 -38.65 -25.53 9.50
N ILE A 138 -39.59 -24.65 9.84
CA ILE A 138 -39.29 -23.30 10.37
C ILE A 138 -38.49 -23.41 11.68
N VAL A 139 -38.89 -24.31 12.59
CA VAL A 139 -38.18 -24.51 13.87
C VAL A 139 -36.75 -25.02 13.65
N ARG A 140 -36.54 -25.96 12.71
CA ARG A 140 -35.19 -26.45 12.38
C ARG A 140 -34.32 -25.36 11.76
N GLU A 141 -34.87 -24.56 10.85
CA GLU A 141 -34.14 -23.46 10.20
C GLU A 141 -33.75 -22.38 11.21
N ARG A 142 -34.65 -22.02 12.12
CA ARG A 142 -34.36 -21.11 13.24
C ARG A 142 -33.23 -21.64 14.12
N LYS A 143 -33.30 -22.91 14.53
CA LYS A 143 -32.27 -23.53 15.37
C LYS A 143 -30.88 -23.50 14.71
N LYS A 144 -30.81 -23.77 13.40
CA LYS A 144 -29.55 -23.67 12.64
C LYS A 144 -28.97 -22.26 12.65
N LEU A 145 -29.82 -21.23 12.59
CA LEU A 145 -29.38 -19.83 12.67
C LEU A 145 -28.88 -19.47 14.07
N GLU A 146 -29.52 -19.97 15.13
CA GLU A 146 -29.05 -19.80 16.51
C GLU A 146 -27.69 -20.46 16.74
N GLU A 147 -27.53 -21.70 16.29
CA GLU A 147 -26.26 -22.44 16.37
C GLU A 147 -25.15 -21.70 15.62
N LYS A 148 -25.44 -21.24 14.39
CA LYS A 148 -24.49 -20.45 13.60
C LYS A 148 -24.10 -19.16 14.31
N LEU A 149 -25.07 -18.44 14.87
CA LEU A 149 -24.81 -17.18 15.59
C LEU A 149 -23.96 -17.40 16.84
N SER A 150 -24.18 -18.51 17.57
CA SER A 150 -23.39 -18.88 18.74
C SER A 150 -21.93 -19.21 18.41
N GLN A 151 -21.67 -19.78 17.23
CA GLN A 151 -20.30 -20.05 16.75
C GLN A 151 -19.56 -18.79 16.27
N MET A 152 -20.28 -17.67 16.10
CA MET A 152 -19.75 -16.37 15.68
C MET A 152 -19.54 -15.41 16.87
N GLN A 153 -19.58 -15.94 18.11
CA GLN A 153 -19.24 -15.21 19.34
C GLN A 153 -17.75 -15.34 19.64
#